data_AF-A0A183SRE7-F1
#
_entry.id   AF-A0A183SRE7-F1
#
_cell.length_a   1.000
_cell.length_b   1.000
_cell.length_c   1.000
_cell.angle_alpha   90.00
_cell.angle_beta   90.00
_cell.angle_gamma   90.00
#
_symmetry.space_group_name_H-M   'P 1'
#
loop_
_entity.id
_entity.type
_entity.pdbx_description
1 polymer ?
#
loop_
_entity_poly.entity_id
_entity_poly.type
_entity_poly.pdbx_seq_one_letter_code
_entity_poly.pdbx_strand_id
1 'polypeptide(L)'
;MTCSPNVKGYSGQRPFAASTSSMTDAVTISTGDVDAIVDACNSLLKPYGFEVHPFLVGWYNELCSSRLQLSGCPPDQLALCIISTPEMFERSFLPHIIECLSCAPNLTASYEQFDWPKHFSPQDHLDRSVYLRITHAVRVFSDRLDECHHLQGIIEQIKECFGCRIMLLDP
;
A
#
# COMPACT_ATOMS: atom_id res chain seq x y z
N MET A 1 36.00 -7.93 -5.47
CA MET A 1 34.78 -8.52 -4.88
C MET A 1 33.60 -7.97 -5.67
N THR A 2 33.05 -8.76 -6.57
CA THR A 2 31.95 -8.38 -7.46
C THR A 2 30.64 -8.89 -6.87
N CYS A 3 29.80 -7.98 -6.37
CA CYS A 3 28.44 -8.32 -5.96
C CYS A 3 27.51 -8.11 -7.16
N SER A 4 27.08 -9.21 -7.78
CA SER A 4 25.96 -9.21 -8.72
C SER A 4 24.65 -9.19 -7.93
N PRO A 5 23.70 -8.28 -8.21
CA PRO A 5 22.36 -8.40 -7.65
C PRO A 5 21.56 -9.39 -8.51
N ASN A 6 21.13 -10.48 -7.89
CA ASN A 6 20.26 -11.48 -8.48
C ASN A 6 18.82 -10.94 -8.50
N VAL A 7 18.53 -10.02 -9.42
CA VAL A 7 17.16 -9.56 -9.68
C VAL A 7 16.55 -10.50 -10.71
N LYS A 8 15.77 -11.48 -10.25
CA LYS A 8 14.84 -12.21 -11.13
C LYS A 8 13.77 -11.22 -11.58
N GLY A 9 13.96 -10.61 -12.74
CA GLY A 9 12.93 -9.86 -13.44
C GLY A 9 11.79 -10.82 -13.81
N TYR A 10 10.65 -10.66 -13.15
CA TYR A 10 9.42 -11.33 -13.57
C TYR A 10 8.67 -10.43 -14.55
N SER A 11 8.83 -10.72 -15.84
CA SER A 11 7.85 -10.37 -16.86
C SER A 11 6.62 -11.25 -16.64
N GLY A 12 5.48 -10.62 -16.31
CA GLY A 12 4.24 -11.33 -16.04
C GLY A 12 3.04 -10.41 -16.17
N GLN A 13 2.70 -10.00 -17.40
CA GLN A 13 1.32 -9.62 -17.70
C GLN A 13 0.46 -10.87 -17.53
N ARG A 14 -0.42 -10.89 -16.51
CA ARG A 14 -1.58 -11.79 -16.53
C ARG A 14 -2.71 -11.08 -17.29
N PRO A 15 -3.32 -11.73 -18.30
CA PRO A 15 -4.50 -11.19 -18.94
C PRO A 15 -5.64 -11.06 -17.93
N PHE A 16 -6.44 -10.00 -18.06
CA PHE A 16 -7.73 -9.86 -17.39
C PHE A 16 -8.63 -11.04 -17.76
N ALA A 17 -8.66 -12.07 -16.93
CA ALA A 17 -9.67 -13.10 -16.98
C ALA A 17 -10.88 -12.61 -16.18
N ALA A 18 -12.01 -12.43 -16.86
CA ALA A 18 -13.30 -12.19 -16.24
C ALA A 18 -13.60 -13.36 -15.29
N SER A 19 -13.47 -13.13 -13.99
CA SER A 19 -13.83 -14.12 -12.98
C SER A 19 -15.29 -13.93 -12.62
N THR A 20 -16.08 -14.90 -13.03
CA THR A 20 -17.49 -15.09 -12.70
C THR A 20 -17.71 -15.12 -11.19
N SER A 21 -18.76 -14.43 -10.75
CA SER A 21 -19.23 -14.33 -9.37
C SER A 21 -19.17 -15.67 -8.62
N SER A 22 -18.27 -15.76 -7.65
CA SER A 22 -18.33 -16.74 -6.57
C SER A 22 -18.87 -16.01 -5.35
N MET A 23 -20.01 -16.47 -4.83
CA MET A 23 -20.55 -15.98 -3.55
C MET A 23 -19.50 -16.21 -2.48
N THR A 24 -18.84 -15.12 -2.08
CA THR A 24 -17.91 -15.07 -0.97
C THR A 24 -18.77 -14.95 0.29
N ASP A 25 -18.72 -15.95 1.16
CA ASP A 25 -19.31 -15.85 2.50
C ASP A 25 -18.77 -14.56 3.15
N ALA A 26 -19.67 -13.70 3.62
CA ALA A 26 -19.30 -12.43 4.23
C ALA A 26 -18.44 -12.69 5.47
N VAL A 27 -17.13 -12.52 5.34
CA VAL A 27 -16.19 -12.60 6.46
C VAL A 27 -16.58 -11.52 7.46
N THR A 28 -17.06 -11.94 8.63
CA THR A 28 -17.44 -11.01 9.70
C THR A 28 -16.18 -10.65 10.48
N ILE A 29 -15.61 -9.47 10.23
CA ILE A 29 -14.41 -8.98 10.92
C ILE A 29 -14.81 -8.51 12.33
N SER A 30 -14.17 -9.05 13.37
CA SER A 30 -14.39 -8.57 14.74
C SER A 30 -13.57 -7.31 15.03
N THR A 31 -13.94 -6.54 16.05
CA THR A 31 -13.13 -5.38 16.49
C THR A 31 -11.70 -5.79 16.86
N GLY A 32 -11.51 -6.98 17.45
CA GLY A 32 -10.18 -7.49 17.78
C GLY A 32 -9.32 -7.81 16.54
N ASP A 33 -9.94 -8.22 15.44
CA ASP A 33 -9.24 -8.42 14.17
C ASP A 33 -8.81 -7.08 13.56
N VAL A 34 -9.67 -6.06 13.65
CA VAL A 34 -9.33 -4.69 13.20
C VAL A 34 -8.13 -4.16 13.98
N ASP A 35 -8.14 -4.28 15.31
CA ASP A 35 -7.04 -3.83 16.16
C ASP A 35 -5.74 -4.57 15.81
N ALA A 36 -5.81 -5.90 15.60
CA ALA A 36 -4.65 -6.70 15.20
C ALA A 36 -4.07 -6.28 13.83
N ILE A 37 -4.93 -5.98 12.86
CA ILE A 37 -4.53 -5.47 11.54
C ILE A 37 -3.82 -4.12 11.69
N VAL A 38 -4.43 -3.19 12.43
CA VAL A 38 -3.89 -1.85 12.65
C VAL A 38 -2.56 -1.90 13.38
N ASP A 39 -2.44 -2.71 14.43
CA ASP A 39 -1.19 -2.90 15.18
C ASP A 39 -0.09 -3.51 14.30
N ALA A 40 -0.44 -4.50 13.48
CA ALA A 40 0.51 -5.08 12.54
C ALA A 40 1.00 -4.06 11.50
N CYS A 41 0.11 -3.28 10.91
CA CYS A 41 0.49 -2.22 9.97
C CYS A 41 1.32 -1.13 10.67
N ASN A 42 0.92 -0.67 11.86
CA ASN A 42 1.68 0.30 12.65
C ASN A 42 3.07 -0.22 13.03
N SER A 43 3.22 -1.51 13.35
CA SER A 43 4.54 -2.10 13.63
C SER A 43 5.51 -1.99 12.45
N LEU A 44 5.00 -1.96 11.22
CA LEU A 44 5.78 -1.85 9.98
C LEU A 44 5.99 -0.41 9.53
N LEU A 45 5.04 0.49 9.80
CA LEU A 45 4.99 1.84 9.22
C LEU A 45 5.36 2.94 10.20
N LYS A 46 5.03 2.80 11.50
CA LYS A 46 5.32 3.80 12.54
C LYS A 46 6.82 4.11 12.72
N PRO A 47 7.76 3.13 12.64
CA PRO A 47 9.18 3.43 12.68
C PRO A 47 9.66 4.39 11.57
N TYR A 48 8.91 4.46 10.47
CA TYR A 48 9.20 5.29 9.30
C TYR A 48 8.36 6.57 9.27
N GLY A 49 7.71 6.94 10.39
CA GLY A 49 6.97 8.20 10.52
C GLY A 49 5.56 8.18 9.91
N PHE A 50 4.91 7.03 9.83
CA PHE A 50 3.52 6.91 9.36
C PHE A 50 2.57 6.49 10.48
N GLU A 51 1.31 6.89 10.36
CA GLU A 51 0.21 6.48 11.24
C GLU A 51 -0.87 5.78 10.43
N VAL A 52 -1.49 4.74 11.01
CA VAL A 52 -2.53 3.94 10.37
C VAL A 52 -3.82 3.99 11.19
N HIS A 53 -4.93 4.34 10.53
CA HIS A 53 -6.24 4.44 11.15
C HIS A 53 -7.30 3.67 10.36
N PRO A 54 -8.11 2.81 11.00
CA PRO A 54 -9.18 2.08 10.32
C PRO A 54 -10.41 2.97 10.13
N PHE A 55 -11.13 2.77 9.03
CA PHE A 55 -12.46 3.35 8.80
C PHE A 55 -13.30 2.43 7.91
N LEU A 56 -14.63 2.61 7.95
CA LEU A 56 -15.54 1.94 7.01
C LEU A 56 -15.69 2.77 5.74
N VAL A 57 -15.67 2.11 4.59
CA VAL A 57 -15.91 2.76 3.29
C VAL A 57 -17.22 3.55 3.27
N GLY A 58 -18.27 3.05 3.94
CA GLY A 58 -19.54 3.74 4.12
C GLY A 58 -19.40 5.12 4.76
N TRP A 59 -18.60 5.24 5.83
CA TRP A 59 -18.37 6.51 6.53
C TRP A 59 -17.74 7.57 5.61
N TYR A 60 -16.82 7.16 4.74
CA TYR A 60 -16.21 8.06 3.76
C TYR A 60 -17.19 8.45 2.65
N ASN A 61 -17.92 7.48 2.10
CA ASN A 61 -18.83 7.70 0.98
C ASN A 61 -20.03 8.58 1.33
N GLU A 62 -20.50 8.55 2.58
CA GLU A 62 -21.56 9.43 3.10
C GLU A 62 -21.17 10.91 3.09
N LEU A 63 -19.88 11.20 3.25
CA LEU A 63 -19.35 12.58 3.30
C LEU A 63 -18.90 13.10 1.93
N CYS A 64 -18.76 12.22 0.94
CA CYS A 64 -18.20 12.54 -0.36
C CYS A 64 -19.26 12.71 -1.46
N SER A 65 -19.00 13.62 -2.41
CA SER A 65 -19.80 13.69 -3.64
C SER A 65 -19.67 12.39 -4.44
N SER A 66 -20.68 12.05 -5.26
CA SER A 66 -20.72 10.80 -6.04
C SER A 66 -19.49 10.54 -6.91
N ARG A 67 -18.77 11.59 -7.35
CA ARG A 67 -17.53 11.47 -8.14
C ARG A 67 -16.30 11.05 -7.31
N LEU A 68 -16.36 11.24 -6.00
CA LEU A 68 -15.27 10.93 -5.07
C LEU A 68 -15.53 9.64 -4.29
N GLN A 69 -16.74 9.11 -4.31
CA GLN A 69 -17.07 7.83 -3.69
C GLN A 69 -16.17 6.70 -4.20
N LEU A 70 -15.81 5.80 -3.30
CA LEU A 70 -15.06 4.58 -3.60
C LEU A 70 -16.02 3.55 -4.19
N SER A 71 -16.39 3.77 -5.46
CA SER A 71 -17.31 2.90 -6.18
C SER A 71 -16.69 1.51 -6.39
N GLY A 72 -17.48 0.47 -6.12
CA GLY A 72 -17.04 -0.93 -6.20
C GLY A 72 -16.65 -1.56 -4.85
N CYS A 73 -16.54 -0.77 -3.78
CA CYS A 73 -16.32 -1.27 -2.41
C CYS A 73 -17.64 -1.28 -1.62
N PRO A 74 -18.01 -2.38 -0.93
CA PRO A 74 -19.15 -2.41 -0.01
C PRO A 74 -19.02 -1.40 1.14
N PRO A 75 -20.12 -0.85 1.66
CA PRO A 75 -20.09 0.15 2.73
C PRO A 75 -19.52 -0.38 4.06
N ASP A 76 -19.64 -1.69 4.29
CA ASP A 76 -19.13 -2.43 5.44
C ASP A 76 -17.68 -2.92 5.27
N GLN A 77 -17.04 -2.60 4.13
CA GLN A 77 -15.64 -2.93 3.91
C GLN A 77 -14.71 -2.09 4.79
N LEU A 78 -13.75 -2.75 5.42
CA LEU A 78 -12.65 -2.11 6.17
C LEU A 78 -11.67 -1.45 5.20
N ALA A 79 -11.35 -0.20 5.46
CA ALA A 79 -10.29 0.54 4.80
C ALA A 79 -9.29 1.09 5.83
N LEU A 80 -8.05 1.30 5.39
CA LEU A 80 -6.97 1.86 6.21
C LEU A 80 -6.57 3.23 5.65
N CYS A 81 -6.63 4.26 6.50
CA CYS A 81 -6.08 5.57 6.23
C CYS A 81 -4.63 5.61 6.73
N ILE A 82 -3.69 5.89 5.84
CA ILE A 82 -2.26 6.01 6.16
C ILE A 82 -1.88 7.47 6.04
N ILE A 83 -1.33 8.04 7.11
CA ILE A 83 -0.94 9.45 7.20
C ILE A 83 0.55 9.53 7.45
N SER A 84 1.27 10.34 6.68
CA SER A 84 2.65 10.68 6.99
C SER A 84 2.71 11.75 8.09
N THR A 85 3.44 11.47 9.14
CA THR A 85 3.83 12.46 10.15
C THR A 85 5.04 13.24 9.66
N PRO A 86 5.39 14.40 10.26
CA PRO A 86 6.62 15.11 9.93
C PRO A 86 7.87 14.23 10.01
N GLU A 87 7.92 13.27 10.94
CA GLU A 87 9.05 12.34 11.09
C GLU A 87 9.28 11.44 9.86
N MET A 88 8.30 11.32 8.97
CA MET A 88 8.43 10.54 7.72
C MET A 88 9.57 11.07 6.85
N PHE A 89 9.77 12.39 6.86
CA PHE A 89 10.82 13.02 6.08
C PHE A 89 12.20 12.52 6.53
N GLU A 90 12.51 12.61 7.83
CA GLU A 90 13.82 12.21 8.33
C GLU A 90 13.98 10.69 8.44
N ARG A 91 12.93 9.96 8.78
CA ARG A 91 13.01 8.52 9.07
C ARG A 91 12.77 7.62 7.86
N SER A 92 12.10 8.10 6.82
CA SER A 92 11.81 7.33 5.61
C SER A 92 12.43 7.95 4.37
N PHE A 93 12.14 9.22 4.09
CA PHE A 93 12.50 9.85 2.83
C PHE A 93 14.01 10.10 2.69
N LEU A 94 14.65 10.74 3.67
CA LEU A 94 16.09 11.02 3.60
C LEU A 94 16.95 9.75 3.45
N PRO A 95 16.75 8.68 4.25
CA PRO A 95 17.48 7.42 4.06
C PRO A 95 17.29 6.84 2.66
N HIS A 96 16.07 6.90 2.11
CA HIS A 96 15.78 6.39 0.77
C HIS A 96 16.54 7.16 -0.32
N ILE A 97 16.56 8.49 -0.24
CA ILE A 97 17.31 9.33 -1.19
C ILE A 97 18.81 9.03 -1.13
N ILE A 98 19.38 8.89 0.07
CA ILE A 98 20.80 8.57 0.26
C ILE A 98 21.13 7.20 -0.34
N GLU A 99 20.29 6.19 -0.12
CA GLU A 99 20.46 4.86 -0.70
C GLU A 99 20.39 4.89 -2.24
N CYS A 100 19.39 5.58 -2.80
CA CYS A 100 19.25 5.75 -4.24
C CYS A 100 20.49 6.40 -4.88
N LEU A 101 20.99 7.48 -4.28
CA LEU A 101 22.19 8.19 -4.76
C LEU A 101 23.49 7.41 -4.55
N SER A 102 23.50 6.41 -3.66
CA SER A 102 24.64 5.50 -3.49
C SER A 102 24.68 4.41 -4.58
N CYS A 103 23.52 4.07 -5.16
CA CYS A 103 23.37 2.99 -6.13
C CYS A 103 23.21 3.46 -7.59
N ALA A 104 22.93 4.76 -7.82
CA ALA A 104 22.73 5.31 -9.16
C ALA A 104 23.30 6.73 -9.27
N PRO A 105 23.60 7.23 -10.50
CA PRO A 105 24.19 8.55 -10.69
C PRO A 105 23.24 9.71 -10.35
N ASN A 106 21.92 9.48 -10.34
CA ASN A 106 20.90 10.42 -9.94
C ASN A 106 19.60 9.68 -9.56
N LEU A 107 18.68 10.39 -8.89
CA LEU A 107 17.41 9.82 -8.45
C LEU A 107 16.56 9.30 -9.61
N THR A 108 16.51 10.02 -10.73
CA THR A 108 15.74 9.60 -11.91
C THR A 108 16.15 8.20 -12.36
N ALA A 109 17.45 7.95 -12.50
CA ALA A 109 17.99 6.64 -12.87
C ALA A 109 17.67 5.57 -11.82
N SER A 110 17.70 5.89 -10.51
CA SER A 110 17.29 4.95 -9.45
C SER A 110 15.82 4.54 -9.58
N TYR A 111 14.96 5.41 -10.09
CA TYR A 111 13.53 5.17 -10.19
C TYR A 111 13.09 4.58 -11.54
N GLU A 112 13.88 4.72 -12.61
CA GLU A 112 13.60 4.14 -13.94
C GLU A 112 13.50 2.60 -13.91
N GLN A 113 14.09 1.95 -12.91
CA GLN A 113 14.04 0.49 -12.77
C GLN A 113 12.68 -0.07 -12.30
N PHE A 114 11.77 0.78 -11.85
CA PHE A 114 10.47 0.37 -11.31
C PHE A 114 9.33 0.66 -12.30
N ASP A 115 8.38 -0.26 -12.39
CA ASP A 115 7.13 -0.06 -13.14
C ASP A 115 6.13 0.73 -12.26
N TRP A 116 6.00 2.03 -12.53
CA TRP A 116 5.19 2.93 -11.73
C TRP A 116 3.75 2.99 -12.21
N PRO A 117 2.77 3.11 -11.30
CA PRO A 117 1.41 3.47 -11.69
C PRO A 117 1.41 4.78 -12.49
N LYS A 118 0.66 4.82 -13.59
CA LYS A 118 0.66 5.94 -14.55
C LYS A 118 0.30 7.31 -13.96
N HIS A 119 -0.25 7.35 -12.75
CA HIS A 119 -0.64 8.58 -12.07
C HIS A 119 0.51 9.25 -11.31
N PHE A 120 1.62 8.54 -11.05
CA PHE A 120 2.77 9.15 -10.39
C PHE A 120 3.59 9.99 -11.37
N SER A 121 3.89 11.23 -10.98
CA SER A 121 4.82 12.06 -11.71
C SER A 121 6.22 11.42 -11.69
N PRO A 122 6.92 11.33 -12.84
CA PRO A 122 8.29 10.83 -12.86
C PRO A 122 9.31 11.64 -12.06
N GLN A 123 8.90 12.83 -11.62
CA GLN A 123 9.75 13.80 -10.93
C GLN A 123 9.40 13.93 -9.44
N ASP A 124 8.32 13.29 -8.99
CA ASP A 124 7.94 13.32 -7.58
C ASP A 124 8.65 12.20 -6.82
N HIS A 125 9.81 12.55 -6.27
CA HIS A 125 10.60 11.62 -5.48
C HIS A 125 9.99 11.31 -4.12
N LEU A 126 9.19 12.23 -3.57
CA LEU A 126 8.53 12.05 -2.28
C LEU A 126 7.44 10.99 -2.41
N ASP A 127 6.51 11.19 -3.34
CA ASP A 127 5.42 10.26 -3.65
C ASP A 127 5.95 8.85 -3.94
N ARG A 128 7.03 8.74 -4.71
CA ARG A 128 7.67 7.45 -5.03
C ARG A 128 8.23 6.77 -3.80
N SER A 129 8.92 7.51 -2.94
CA SER A 129 9.47 6.96 -1.69
C SER A 129 8.36 6.44 -0.77
N VAL A 130 7.25 7.18 -0.68
CA VAL A 130 6.08 6.82 0.12
C VAL A 130 5.41 5.58 -0.47
N TYR A 131 5.18 5.57 -1.78
CA TYR A 131 4.62 4.42 -2.49
C TYR A 131 5.44 3.15 -2.27
N LEU A 132 6.77 3.22 -2.43
CA LEU A 132 7.65 2.06 -2.21
C LEU A 132 7.59 1.58 -0.76
N ARG A 133 7.60 2.50 0.21
CA ARG A 133 7.52 2.18 1.64
C ARG A 133 6.21 1.47 1.99
N ILE A 134 5.08 2.03 1.55
CA ILE A 134 3.75 1.47 1.79
C ILE A 134 3.63 0.12 1.09
N THR A 135 4.03 0.01 -0.18
CA THR A 135 3.99 -1.24 -0.94
C THR A 135 4.83 -2.33 -0.27
N HIS A 136 6.01 -2.00 0.23
CA HIS A 136 6.85 -2.93 0.97
C HIS A 136 6.17 -3.40 2.27
N ALA A 137 5.61 -2.47 3.06
CA ALA A 137 4.90 -2.81 4.29
C ALA A 137 3.69 -3.72 4.02
N VAL A 138 2.91 -3.44 2.98
CA VAL A 138 1.76 -4.25 2.59
C VAL A 138 2.16 -5.66 2.13
N ARG A 139 3.28 -5.79 1.40
CA ARG A 139 3.82 -7.10 1.02
C ARG A 139 4.23 -7.90 2.25
N VAL A 140 5.04 -7.30 3.13
CA VAL A 140 5.47 -7.96 4.38
C VAL A 140 4.27 -8.33 5.26
N PHE A 141 3.26 -7.47 5.32
CA PHE A 141 2.03 -7.74 6.03
C PHE A 141 1.26 -8.91 5.42
N SER A 142 1.12 -8.95 4.08
CA SER A 142 0.46 -10.05 3.37
C SER A 142 1.18 -11.37 3.61
N ASP A 143 2.52 -11.39 3.55
CA ASP A 143 3.32 -12.58 3.81
C ASP A 143 3.11 -13.11 5.24
N ARG A 144 2.98 -12.21 6.23
CA ARG A 144 2.66 -12.56 7.63
C ARG A 144 1.23 -13.07 7.81
N LEU A 145 0.31 -12.67 6.94
CA LEU A 145 -1.10 -13.06 7.02
C LEU A 145 -1.42 -14.32 6.22
N ASP A 146 -0.64 -14.68 5.20
CA ASP A 146 -0.77 -15.98 4.52
C ASP A 146 -0.47 -17.17 5.46
N GLU A 147 0.23 -16.92 6.58
CA GLU A 147 0.36 -17.87 7.70
C GLU A 147 -0.93 -17.99 8.55
N CYS A 148 -1.85 -17.03 8.40
CA CYS A 148 -3.13 -16.91 9.11
C CYS A 148 -4.31 -17.06 8.15
N HIS A 149 -4.68 -18.30 7.79
CA HIS A 149 -5.72 -18.66 6.82
C HIS A 149 -7.09 -17.93 6.97
N HIS A 150 -7.41 -17.35 8.14
CA HIS A 150 -8.65 -16.61 8.38
C HIS A 150 -8.69 -15.21 7.75
N LEU A 151 -7.53 -14.58 7.53
CA LEU A 151 -7.43 -13.17 7.12
C LEU A 151 -7.19 -13.00 5.61
N GLN A 152 -7.16 -14.10 4.84
CA GLN A 152 -6.83 -14.07 3.42
C GLN A 152 -7.85 -13.31 2.55
N GLY A 153 -9.14 -13.31 2.93
CA GLY A 153 -10.16 -12.48 2.27
C GLY A 153 -9.96 -10.98 2.50
N ILE A 154 -9.39 -10.60 3.64
CA ILE A 154 -9.09 -9.21 4.01
C ILE A 154 -7.85 -8.72 3.25
N ILE A 155 -6.86 -9.59 3.03
CA ILE A 155 -5.69 -9.29 2.20
C ILE A 155 -6.11 -8.89 0.79
N GLU A 156 -7.02 -9.65 0.18
CA GLU A 156 -7.48 -9.36 -1.20
C GLU A 156 -8.30 -8.06 -1.26
N GLN A 157 -9.15 -7.78 -0.28
CA GLN A 157 -9.86 -6.50 -0.19
C GLN A 157 -8.91 -5.31 0.00
N ILE A 158 -7.88 -5.47 0.83
CA ILE A 158 -6.86 -4.45 1.05
C ILE A 158 -6.03 -4.23 -0.23
N LYS A 159 -5.63 -5.30 -0.94
CA LYS A 159 -4.91 -5.22 -2.22
C LYS A 159 -5.73 -4.52 -3.33
N GLU A 160 -7.04 -4.80 -3.42
CA GLU A 160 -7.92 -4.12 -4.37
C GLU A 160 -8.07 -2.62 -4.06
N CYS A 161 -8.13 -2.24 -2.77
CA CYS A 161 -8.12 -0.84 -2.35
C CYS A 161 -6.78 -0.14 -2.57
N PHE A 162 -5.63 -0.81 -2.37
CA PHE A 162 -4.32 -0.22 -2.67
C PHE A 162 -4.13 0.09 -4.16
N GLY A 163 -4.77 -0.68 -5.06
CA GLY A 163 -4.86 -0.35 -6.48
C GLY A 163 -5.79 0.83 -6.79
N CYS A 164 -6.77 1.08 -5.93
CA CYS A 164 -7.77 2.14 -6.04
C CYS A 164 -7.58 3.23 -4.98
N ARG A 165 -6.67 4.17 -5.27
CA ARG A 165 -6.42 5.41 -4.49
C ARG A 165 -5.74 5.20 -3.14
N ILE A 166 -4.41 5.14 -3.18
CA ILE A 166 -3.61 5.79 -2.14
C ILE A 166 -3.97 7.29 -2.19
N MET A 167 -4.92 7.73 -1.36
CA MET A 167 -5.11 9.15 -1.08
C MET A 167 -4.05 9.54 -0.05
N LEU A 168 -2.89 9.99 -0.54
CA LEU A 168 -1.97 10.77 0.29
C LEU A 168 -2.69 12.08 0.58
N LEU A 169 -3.26 12.16 1.78
CA LEU A 169 -3.68 13.42 2.36
C LEU A 169 -2.41 14.11 2.86
N ASP A 170 -1.77 14.89 2.00
CA ASP A 170 -0.85 15.92 2.47
C ASP A 170 -1.67 17.05 3.11
N PRO A 171 -1.29 17.53 4.31
CA PRO A 171 -1.99 18.61 5.01
C PRO A 171 -1.91 19.97 4.30
#